data_AF-A0A1I0EPB3-F1
#
_entry.id   AF-A0A1I0EPB3-F1
#
_cell.length_a   1.000
_cell.length_b   1.000
_cell.length_c   1.000
_cell.angle_alpha   90.00
_cell.angle_beta   90.00
_cell.angle_gamma   90.00
#
_symmetry.space_group_name_H-M   'P 1'
#
loop_
_entity.id
_entity.type
_entity.pdbx_description
1 polymer ?
#
loop_
_entity_poly.entity_id
_entity_poly.type
_entity_poly.pdbx_seq_one_letter_code
_entity_poly.pdbx_strand_id
1 'polypeptide(L)'
;MISNQILQNTIEGLKAITRTDICVMDTEGKALAATITNADDYEQAVLAFVESPADSQVLQGFQFFKVFDEHQLEYVILAKGDSEDVYMIGKIASFQIQNLLVAYKERYDKDNFIKNLLLDNLLLVDIYNRAKKLHIDTEVRRVVFLIETKNEKDMNALETVRGLFASKTKDFITAVDEKNIILVKELKQSESYDDLSKTAKVIVDMLNTEAMTKVHVAYGTIVNEIKDVSRSYKEAKMALDVGKIFYSSRNVVAYNNLGIGRLIYQLPMPLCKMFIREIFDGKSPDSFDDETLTTINKFFENSLNVSETSRQLYIHRNTLVYRLDKLQKSTNLDLRVFEDAITFKIALMVVKYMKYMESLD
;
A
#
# COMPACT_ATOMS: atom_id res chain seq x y z
N MET A 1 12.51 10.60 16.34
CA MET A 1 13.16 11.49 17.33
C MET A 1 14.51 11.93 16.80
N ILE A 2 14.82 13.22 16.93
CA ILE A 2 16.16 13.77 16.63
C ILE A 2 17.12 13.29 17.74
N SER A 3 18.35 12.87 17.40
CA SER A 3 19.32 12.50 18.44
C SER A 3 19.86 13.73 19.16
N ASN A 4 20.12 13.63 20.47
CA ASN A 4 20.69 14.71 21.29
C ASN A 4 21.97 15.32 20.68
N GLN A 5 22.81 14.52 20.01
CA GLN A 5 24.02 15.01 19.34
C GLN A 5 23.72 16.03 18.23
N ILE A 6 22.63 15.85 17.48
CA ILE A 6 22.25 16.75 16.39
C ILE A 6 21.70 18.05 16.96
N LEU A 7 20.87 17.95 18.01
CA LEU A 7 20.38 19.12 18.75
C LEU A 7 21.57 19.92 19.29
N GLN A 8 22.54 19.25 19.93
CA GLN A 8 23.77 19.84 20.46
C GLN A 8 24.58 20.55 19.37
N ASN A 9 24.90 19.87 18.26
CA ASN A 9 25.64 20.48 17.16
C ASN A 9 24.91 21.70 16.57
N THR A 10 23.58 21.66 16.54
CA THR A 10 22.75 22.77 16.00
C THR A 10 22.84 23.99 16.91
N ILE A 11 22.64 23.83 18.22
CA ILE A 11 22.70 24.95 19.16
C ILE A 11 24.13 25.48 19.35
N GLU A 12 25.15 24.63 19.23
CA GLU A 12 26.56 25.06 19.21
C GLU A 12 26.87 25.93 17.99
N GLY A 13 26.37 25.53 16.81
CA GLY A 13 26.47 26.33 15.59
C GLY A 13 25.79 27.69 15.73
N LEU A 14 24.58 27.71 16.32
CA LEU A 14 23.86 28.95 16.60
C LEU A 14 24.63 29.84 17.59
N LYS A 15 25.10 29.28 18.72
CA LYS A 15 25.92 30.01 19.70
C LYS A 15 27.20 30.57 19.09
N ALA A 16 27.87 29.83 18.21
CA ALA A 16 29.10 30.31 17.56
C ALA A 16 28.86 31.59 16.72
N ILE A 17 27.67 31.72 16.12
CA ILE A 17 27.28 32.87 15.30
C ILE A 17 26.77 34.01 16.18
N THR A 18 25.86 33.71 17.10
CA THR A 18 25.08 34.72 17.84
C THR A 18 25.71 35.10 19.17
N ARG A 19 26.61 34.27 19.71
CA ARG A 19 27.18 34.35 21.07
C ARG A 19 26.15 34.24 22.19
N THR A 20 24.92 33.86 21.87
CA THR A 20 23.86 33.60 22.84
C THR A 20 23.90 32.15 23.27
N ASP A 21 23.80 31.91 24.57
CA ASP A 21 23.67 30.56 25.08
C ASP A 21 22.24 30.04 24.87
N ILE A 22 22.14 28.78 24.42
CA ILE A 22 20.89 28.13 24.09
C ILE A 22 20.82 26.76 24.79
N CYS A 23 19.63 26.38 25.26
CA CYS A 23 19.32 25.06 25.77
C CYS A 23 18.02 24.55 25.13
N VAL A 24 17.98 23.24 24.88
CA VAL A 24 16.80 22.51 24.39
C VAL A 24 16.42 21.50 25.45
N MET A 25 15.19 21.59 25.92
CA MET A 25 14.60 20.70 26.91
C MET A 25 13.38 19.99 26.35
N ASP A 26 13.07 18.80 26.87
CA ASP A 26 11.78 18.16 26.63
C ASP A 26 10.66 18.79 27.48
N THR A 27 9.42 18.31 27.28
CA THR A 27 8.25 18.76 28.02
C THR A 27 8.26 18.37 29.51
N GLU A 28 9.17 17.49 29.92
CA GLU A 28 9.38 17.09 31.31
C GLU A 28 10.46 17.95 32.00
N GLY A 29 11.07 18.90 31.28
CA GLY A 29 12.08 19.81 31.81
C GLY A 29 13.50 19.26 31.78
N LYS A 30 13.74 18.10 31.15
CA LYS A 30 15.07 17.49 31.05
C LYS A 30 15.86 18.09 29.90
N ALA A 31 17.11 18.45 30.17
CA ALA A 31 18.02 18.96 29.14
C ALA A 31 18.41 17.88 28.12
N LEU A 32 18.05 18.11 26.85
CA LEU A 32 18.43 17.27 25.72
C LEU A 32 19.73 17.75 25.06
N ALA A 33 19.93 19.06 25.04
CA ALA A 33 21.12 19.73 24.53
C ALA A 33 21.29 21.09 25.24
N ALA A 34 22.52 21.47 25.57
CA ALA A 34 22.78 22.73 26.26
C ALA A 34 24.15 23.30 25.90
N THR A 35 24.20 24.62 25.75
CA THR A 35 25.47 25.37 25.71
C THR A 35 25.79 26.09 27.03
N ILE A 36 24.86 26.04 27.99
CA ILE A 36 25.01 26.53 29.37
C ILE A 36 25.48 25.42 30.29
N THR A 37 26.24 25.80 31.32
CA THR A 37 26.45 24.98 32.51
C THR A 37 25.26 25.17 33.45
N ASN A 38 24.68 24.07 33.95
CA ASN A 38 23.50 24.02 34.83
C ASN A 38 22.15 24.23 34.15
N ALA A 39 21.92 23.56 33.02
CA ALA A 39 20.60 23.55 32.40
C ALA A 39 19.52 23.01 33.36
N ASP A 40 19.82 22.00 34.18
CA ASP A 40 18.87 21.34 35.07
C ASP A 40 18.24 22.26 36.13
N ASP A 41 18.88 23.40 36.45
CA ASP A 41 18.34 24.40 37.39
C ASP A 41 17.03 25.06 36.90
N TYR A 42 16.71 24.92 35.60
CA TYR A 42 15.55 25.52 34.95
C TYR A 42 14.38 24.55 34.73
N GLU A 43 14.46 23.31 35.21
CA GLU A 43 13.42 22.28 35.07
C GLU A 43 12.03 22.79 35.50
N GLN A 44 11.92 23.36 36.70
CA GLN A 44 10.66 23.88 37.24
C GLN A 44 10.11 25.07 36.43
N ALA A 45 11.00 25.90 35.87
CA ALA A 45 10.62 27.01 35.02
C ALA A 45 10.05 26.52 33.68
N VAL A 46 10.61 25.44 33.12
CA VAL A 46 10.09 24.80 31.91
C VAL A 46 8.73 24.17 32.16
N LEU A 47 8.55 23.41 33.24
CA LEU A 47 7.26 22.80 33.56
C LEU A 47 6.14 23.86 33.69
N ALA A 48 6.44 24.99 34.34
CA ALA A 48 5.49 26.10 34.43
C ALA A 48 5.18 26.75 33.07
N PHE A 49 6.17 26.84 32.17
CA PHE A 49 6.01 27.40 30.83
C PHE A 49 5.26 26.45 29.87
N VAL A 50 5.43 25.13 30.01
CA VAL A 50 4.68 24.12 29.25
C VAL A 50 3.17 24.31 29.45
N GLU A 51 2.71 24.52 30.68
CA GLU A 51 1.31 24.77 31.04
C GLU A 51 0.79 26.16 30.64
N SER A 52 1.68 27.12 30.33
CA SER A 52 1.31 28.48 29.96
C SER A 52 0.68 28.55 28.57
N PRO A 53 -0.35 29.39 28.32
CA PRO A 53 -0.88 29.59 26.97
C PRO A 53 0.05 30.40 26.05
N ALA A 54 1.17 30.92 26.56
CA ALA A 54 2.10 31.74 25.79
C ALA A 54 3.03 30.91 24.89
N ASP A 55 3.22 31.35 23.65
CA ASP A 55 4.19 30.76 22.71
C ASP A 55 5.65 31.09 23.06
N SER A 56 5.86 32.20 23.78
CA SER A 56 7.15 32.65 24.27
C SER A 56 7.01 33.46 25.55
N GLN A 57 7.97 33.33 26.46
CA GLN A 57 7.95 34.05 27.75
C GLN A 57 9.37 34.36 28.23
N VAL A 58 9.56 35.51 28.89
CA VAL A 58 10.81 35.84 29.58
C VAL A 58 10.69 35.43 31.04
N LEU A 59 11.64 34.63 31.53
CA LEU A 59 11.67 34.14 32.91
C LEU A 59 13.13 33.91 33.34
N GLN A 60 13.49 34.35 34.55
CA GLN A 60 14.83 34.12 35.14
C GLN A 60 16.03 34.51 34.25
N GLY A 61 15.88 35.56 33.43
CA GLY A 61 16.94 36.02 32.52
C GLY A 61 17.11 35.16 31.27
N PHE A 62 16.11 34.34 30.94
CA PHE A 62 16.02 33.56 29.71
C PHE A 62 14.72 33.87 28.98
N GLN A 63 14.76 33.73 27.66
CA GLN A 63 13.57 33.68 26.83
C GLN A 63 13.26 32.23 26.46
N PHE A 64 12.02 31.83 26.75
CA PHE A 64 11.49 30.50 26.52
C PHE A 64 10.66 30.50 25.23
N PHE A 65 10.77 29.44 24.45
CA PHE A 65 10.03 29.25 23.21
C PHE A 65 9.49 27.84 23.11
N LYS A 66 8.22 27.71 22.73
CA LYS A 66 7.61 26.43 22.43
C LYS A 66 7.96 25.99 21.01
N VAL A 67 8.34 24.72 20.85
CA VAL A 67 8.55 24.09 19.54
C VAL A 67 7.51 23.01 19.37
N PHE A 68 6.61 23.25 18.43
CA PHE A 68 5.53 22.33 18.11
C PHE A 68 5.85 21.47 16.91
N ASP A 69 5.44 20.21 16.99
CA ASP A 69 5.24 19.32 15.86
C ASP A 69 3.74 19.22 15.59
N GLU A 70 3.30 19.87 14.51
CA GLU A 70 1.87 20.16 14.23
C GLU A 70 1.18 20.87 15.42
N HIS A 71 0.49 20.12 16.28
CA HIS A 71 -0.23 20.63 17.44
C HIS A 71 0.33 20.12 18.77
N GLN A 72 1.33 19.25 18.74
CA GLN A 72 1.95 18.67 19.93
C GLN A 72 3.21 19.44 20.29
N LEU A 73 3.33 19.88 21.55
CA LEU A 73 4.55 20.48 22.06
C LEU A 73 5.61 19.39 22.24
N GLU A 74 6.72 19.50 21.54
CA GLU A 74 7.81 18.51 21.61
C GLU A 74 8.98 19.01 22.45
N TYR A 75 9.36 20.28 22.27
CA TYR A 75 10.52 20.85 22.95
C TYR A 75 10.25 22.27 23.46
N VAL A 76 11.04 22.65 24.47
CA VAL A 76 11.17 24.02 24.93
C VAL A 76 12.60 24.48 24.70
N ILE A 77 12.76 25.63 24.05
CA ILE A 77 14.06 26.27 23.86
C ILE A 77 14.21 27.40 24.86
N LEU A 78 15.36 27.46 25.53
CA LEU A 78 15.77 28.55 26.40
C LEU A 78 16.92 29.29 25.74
N ALA A 79 16.77 30.59 25.52
CA ALA A 79 17.84 31.48 25.04
C ALA A 79 18.22 32.47 26.14
N LYS A 80 19.51 32.57 26.48
CA LYS A 80 19.99 33.39 27.60
C LYS A 80 19.97 34.88 27.26
N GLY A 81 19.31 35.67 28.09
CA GLY A 81 19.12 37.11 27.96
C GLY A 81 17.65 37.50 27.82
N ASP A 82 17.38 38.79 27.86
CA ASP A 82 16.03 39.38 27.81
C ASP A 82 15.88 40.45 26.71
N SER A 83 16.92 40.66 25.88
CA SER A 83 16.90 41.63 24.79
C SER A 83 16.07 41.17 23.59
N GLU A 84 15.68 42.13 22.74
CA GLU A 84 14.97 41.85 21.48
C GLU A 84 15.82 41.02 20.50
N ASP A 85 17.15 41.18 20.52
CA ASP A 85 18.06 40.35 19.74
C ASP A 85 18.01 38.88 20.18
N VAL A 86 17.97 38.62 21.49
CA VAL A 86 17.84 37.27 22.04
C VAL A 86 16.49 36.66 21.67
N TYR A 87 15.42 37.48 21.61
CA TYR A 87 14.13 37.04 21.11
C TYR A 87 14.20 36.54 19.67
N MET A 88 14.81 37.34 18.79
CA MET A 88 14.98 36.98 17.39
C MET A 88 15.83 35.70 17.24
N ILE A 89 16.91 35.57 18.01
CA ILE A 89 17.76 34.37 18.02
C ILE A 89 16.99 33.14 18.49
N GLY A 90 16.20 33.27 19.56
CA GLY A 90 15.35 32.19 20.06
C GLY A 90 14.32 31.73 19.03
N LYS A 91 13.66 32.68 18.33
CA LYS A 91 12.74 32.36 17.22
C LYS A 91 13.43 31.63 16.07
N ILE A 92 14.65 32.06 15.68
CA ILE A 92 15.44 31.36 14.65
C ILE A 92 15.79 29.94 15.11
N ALA A 93 16.20 29.77 16.36
CA ALA A 93 16.49 28.46 16.93
C ALA A 93 15.25 27.55 16.94
N SER A 94 14.09 28.06 17.34
CA SER A 94 12.81 27.34 17.30
C SER A 94 12.47 26.89 15.89
N PHE A 95 12.55 27.79 14.92
CA PHE A 95 12.28 27.47 13.52
C PHE A 95 13.25 26.42 12.97
N GLN A 96 14.54 26.52 13.30
CA GLN A 96 15.55 25.55 12.86
C GLN A 96 15.31 24.16 13.45
N ILE A 97 15.00 24.06 14.75
CA ILE A 97 14.69 22.77 15.39
C ILE A 97 13.37 22.20 14.87
N GLN A 98 12.37 23.04 14.61
CA GLN A 98 11.12 22.62 13.99
C GLN A 98 11.36 22.03 12.58
N ASN A 99 12.18 22.67 11.76
CA ASN A 99 12.55 22.12 10.45
C ASN A 99 13.33 20.81 10.57
N LEU A 100 14.19 20.67 11.57
CA LEU A 100 14.86 19.40 11.86
C LEU A 100 13.85 18.32 12.28
N LEU A 101 12.81 18.65 13.04
CA LEU A 101 11.75 17.71 13.43
C LEU A 101 11.05 17.16 12.19
N VAL A 102 10.62 18.05 11.30
CA VAL A 102 9.98 17.69 10.03
C VAL A 102 10.92 16.84 9.16
N ALA A 103 12.16 17.29 8.96
CA ALA A 103 13.13 16.59 8.12
C ALA A 103 13.52 15.21 8.68
N TYR A 104 13.61 15.06 10.00
CA TYR A 104 13.92 13.76 10.62
C TYR A 104 12.72 12.83 10.69
N LYS A 105 11.49 13.35 10.76
CA LYS A 105 10.27 12.56 10.53
C LYS A 105 10.31 11.94 9.13
N GLU A 106 10.57 12.73 8.10
CA GLU A 106 10.62 12.24 6.71
C GLU A 106 11.79 11.28 6.44
N ARG A 107 12.93 11.47 7.13
CA ARG A 107 14.17 10.70 6.91
C ARG A 107 14.24 9.37 7.68
N TYR A 108 13.42 9.20 8.73
CA TYR A 108 13.41 8.00 9.59
C TYR A 108 12.08 7.25 9.62
N ASP A 109 11.13 7.63 8.78
CA ASP A 109 9.89 6.91 8.63
C ASP A 109 10.11 5.62 7.82
N LYS A 110 9.93 4.47 8.48
CA LYS A 110 9.95 3.16 7.81
C LYS A 110 8.87 3.09 6.74
N ASP A 111 7.74 3.78 6.91
CA ASP A 111 6.66 3.81 5.93
C ASP A 111 7.11 4.55 4.66
N ASN A 112 7.80 5.69 4.78
CA ASN A 112 8.40 6.39 3.64
C ASN A 112 9.48 5.56 2.91
N PHE A 113 10.33 4.84 3.64
CA PHE A 113 11.29 3.92 3.03
C PHE A 113 10.59 2.83 2.22
N ILE A 114 9.59 2.17 2.81
CA ILE A 114 8.82 1.12 2.15
C ILE A 114 8.06 1.69 0.95
N LYS A 115 7.45 2.87 1.05
CA LYS A 115 6.76 3.54 -0.08
C LYS A 115 7.70 3.79 -1.26
N ASN A 116 8.89 4.33 -1.01
CA ASN A 116 9.87 4.57 -2.05
C ASN A 116 10.44 3.26 -2.64
N LEU A 117 10.58 2.22 -1.81
CA LEU A 117 10.97 0.89 -2.26
C LEU A 117 9.90 0.29 -3.20
N LEU A 118 8.63 0.33 -2.81
CA LEU A 118 7.51 -0.21 -3.59
C LEU A 118 7.37 0.48 -4.97
N LEU A 119 7.69 1.77 -5.04
CA LEU A 119 7.62 2.59 -6.24
C LEU A 119 8.91 2.54 -7.11
N ASP A 120 9.90 1.73 -6.73
CA ASP A 120 11.22 1.68 -7.38
C ASP A 120 11.95 3.04 -7.46
N ASN A 121 11.71 3.92 -6.49
CA ASN A 121 12.36 5.24 -6.41
C ASN A 121 13.76 5.20 -5.76
N LEU A 122 14.29 4.01 -5.48
CA LEU A 122 15.56 3.82 -4.77
C LEU A 122 16.53 2.99 -5.61
N LEU A 123 17.80 3.42 -5.63
CA LEU A 123 18.88 2.59 -6.17
C LEU A 123 19.17 1.43 -5.23
N LEU A 124 19.67 0.32 -5.77
CA LEU A 124 20.00 -0.88 -5.00
C LEU A 124 20.88 -0.57 -3.77
N VAL A 125 21.89 0.27 -3.93
CA VAL A 125 22.81 0.67 -2.86
C VAL A 125 22.07 1.44 -1.76
N ASP A 126 21.12 2.30 -2.12
CA ASP A 126 20.32 3.07 -1.18
C ASP A 126 19.34 2.20 -0.40
N ILE A 127 18.78 1.17 -1.03
CA ILE A 127 17.88 0.21 -0.38
C ILE A 127 18.60 -0.44 0.82
N TYR A 128 19.79 -1.00 0.63
CA TYR A 128 20.54 -1.65 1.70
C TYR A 128 21.04 -0.65 2.76
N ASN A 129 21.53 0.53 2.34
CA ASN A 129 21.99 1.55 3.27
C ASN A 129 20.88 2.07 4.18
N ARG A 130 19.69 2.31 3.63
CA ARG A 130 18.52 2.78 4.39
C ARG A 130 17.96 1.65 5.26
N ALA A 131 17.82 0.42 4.73
CA ALA A 131 17.36 -0.73 5.50
C ALA A 131 18.23 -0.96 6.74
N LYS A 132 19.57 -0.87 6.60
CA LYS A 132 20.51 -0.98 7.73
C LYS A 132 20.31 0.13 8.77
N LYS A 133 20.15 1.38 8.33
CA LYS A 133 19.89 2.53 9.22
C LYS A 133 18.56 2.44 9.96
N LEU A 134 17.56 1.83 9.33
CA LEU A 134 16.20 1.66 9.87
C LEU A 134 16.02 0.34 10.64
N HIS A 135 17.09 -0.45 10.79
CA HIS A 135 17.08 -1.77 11.41
C HIS A 135 16.03 -2.72 10.79
N ILE A 136 15.97 -2.74 9.46
CA ILE A 136 15.11 -3.63 8.68
C ILE A 136 15.97 -4.79 8.16
N ASP A 137 15.61 -6.02 8.54
CA ASP A 137 16.30 -7.23 8.07
C ASP A 137 16.20 -7.36 6.55
N THR A 138 17.31 -7.46 5.83
CA THR A 138 17.31 -7.41 4.36
C THR A 138 17.13 -8.76 3.69
N GLU A 139 17.43 -9.86 4.39
CA GLU A 139 17.45 -11.24 3.88
C GLU A 139 16.41 -12.12 4.60
N VAL A 140 15.16 -11.67 4.60
CA VAL A 140 14.05 -12.43 5.20
C VAL A 140 12.89 -12.54 4.22
N ARG A 141 12.12 -13.61 4.39
CA ARG A 141 10.97 -13.89 3.55
C ARG A 141 9.88 -12.86 3.76
N ARG A 142 9.43 -12.22 2.68
CA ARG A 142 8.34 -11.25 2.70
C ARG A 142 7.34 -11.50 1.59
N VAL A 143 6.13 -11.01 1.78
CA VAL A 143 5.10 -10.93 0.73
C VAL A 143 4.35 -9.63 0.88
N VAL A 144 3.89 -9.09 -0.25
CA VAL A 144 3.04 -7.91 -0.26
C VAL A 144 1.59 -8.31 -0.46
N PHE A 145 0.71 -7.87 0.44
CA PHE A 145 -0.73 -7.86 0.26
C PHE A 145 -1.17 -6.46 -0.17
N LEU A 146 -2.02 -6.40 -1.18
CA LEU A 146 -2.70 -5.20 -1.64
C LEU A 146 -4.18 -5.33 -1.27
N ILE A 147 -4.68 -4.38 -0.51
CA ILE A 147 -6.04 -4.37 0.02
C ILE A 147 -6.73 -3.16 -0.58
N GLU A 148 -7.64 -3.39 -1.51
CA GLU A 148 -8.43 -2.33 -2.11
C GLU A 148 -9.74 -2.13 -1.35
N THR A 149 -9.98 -0.90 -0.94
CA THR A 149 -11.23 -0.47 -0.28
C THR A 149 -12.15 0.19 -1.28
N LYS A 150 -13.47 0.06 -1.05
CA LYS A 150 -14.48 0.74 -1.89
C LYS A 150 -14.41 2.26 -1.74
N ASN A 151 -14.13 2.74 -0.52
CA ASN A 151 -14.05 4.15 -0.20
C ASN A 151 -12.61 4.66 -0.38
N GLU A 152 -12.47 5.88 -0.91
CA GLU A 152 -11.20 6.59 -0.93
C GLU A 152 -10.81 7.02 0.48
N LYS A 153 -9.53 6.86 0.82
CA LYS A 153 -8.90 7.16 2.11
C LYS A 153 -9.67 6.59 3.30
N ASP A 154 -10.00 5.30 3.22
CA ASP A 154 -10.68 4.58 4.30
C ASP A 154 -9.77 4.42 5.53
N MET A 155 -9.73 5.45 6.37
CA MET A 155 -8.93 5.49 7.59
C MET A 155 -9.34 4.40 8.57
N ASN A 156 -10.62 4.02 8.60
CA ASN A 156 -11.09 2.94 9.46
C ASN A 156 -10.50 1.59 9.02
N ALA A 157 -10.52 1.30 7.72
CA ALA A 157 -9.89 0.10 7.19
C ALA A 157 -8.36 0.08 7.46
N LEU A 158 -7.69 1.22 7.32
CA LEU A 158 -6.26 1.34 7.63
C LEU A 158 -5.99 1.04 9.11
N GLU A 159 -6.76 1.61 10.02
CA GLU A 159 -6.63 1.37 11.47
C GLU A 159 -6.96 -0.07 11.85
N THR A 160 -7.97 -0.70 11.24
CA THR A 160 -8.25 -2.12 11.44
C THR A 160 -7.06 -2.99 11.00
N VAL A 161 -6.49 -2.74 9.82
CA VAL A 161 -5.31 -3.48 9.35
C VAL A 161 -4.11 -3.21 10.28
N ARG A 162 -3.91 -1.97 10.73
CA ARG A 162 -2.89 -1.66 11.74
C ARG A 162 -3.13 -2.44 13.02
N GLY A 163 -4.34 -2.47 13.56
CA GLY A 163 -4.69 -3.23 14.76
C GLY A 163 -4.41 -4.74 14.63
N LEU A 164 -4.74 -5.34 13.48
CA LEU A 164 -4.52 -6.77 13.22
C LEU A 164 -3.03 -7.17 13.23
N PHE A 165 -2.15 -6.29 12.77
CA PHE A 165 -0.73 -6.59 12.60
C PHE A 165 0.19 -5.76 13.53
N ALA A 166 -0.34 -4.85 14.36
CA ALA A 166 0.42 -3.99 15.27
C ALA A 166 1.26 -4.76 16.29
N SER A 167 0.83 -5.97 16.65
CA SER A 167 1.58 -6.85 17.55
C SER A 167 2.89 -7.38 16.95
N LYS A 168 3.09 -7.26 15.63
CA LYS A 168 4.27 -7.71 14.91
C LYS A 168 5.06 -6.49 14.43
N THR A 169 6.07 -6.09 15.21
CA THR A 169 7.00 -4.97 14.93
C THR A 169 7.79 -5.07 13.62
N LYS A 170 7.57 -6.13 12.83
CA LYS A 170 8.28 -6.47 11.60
C LYS A 170 7.42 -6.35 10.33
N ASP A 171 6.10 -6.25 10.48
CA ASP A 171 5.18 -6.03 9.36
C ASP A 171 5.09 -4.51 9.09
N PHE A 172 5.01 -4.11 7.82
CA PHE A 172 4.87 -2.70 7.43
C PHE A 172 3.52 -2.46 6.76
N ILE A 173 2.86 -1.36 7.12
CA ILE A 173 1.55 -0.98 6.57
C ILE A 173 1.66 0.44 6.05
N THR A 174 1.40 0.61 4.76
CA THR A 174 1.48 1.92 4.09
C THR A 174 0.38 2.07 3.05
N ALA A 175 0.21 3.27 2.50
CA ALA A 175 -0.67 3.56 1.38
C ALA A 175 0.09 4.36 0.31
N VAL A 176 0.03 3.89 -0.93
CA VAL A 176 0.66 4.56 -2.08
C VAL A 176 -0.34 5.49 -2.77
N ASP A 177 -1.61 5.10 -2.83
CA ASP A 177 -2.71 5.85 -3.43
C ASP A 177 -3.89 5.96 -2.45
N GLU A 178 -5.00 6.52 -2.92
CA GLU A 178 -6.17 6.79 -2.08
C GLU A 178 -7.08 5.57 -1.88
N LYS A 179 -6.87 4.45 -2.58
CA LYS A 179 -7.79 3.28 -2.55
C LYS A 179 -7.14 2.01 -2.02
N ASN A 180 -5.82 1.97 -1.97
CA ASN A 180 -5.07 0.76 -1.69
C ASN A 180 -4.24 0.88 -0.42
N ILE A 181 -4.54 -0.01 0.53
CA ILE A 181 -3.70 -0.28 1.69
C ILE A 181 -2.72 -1.39 1.32
N ILE A 182 -1.46 -1.20 1.65
CA ILE A 182 -0.37 -2.12 1.34
C ILE A 182 0.19 -2.67 2.64
N LEU A 183 0.18 -3.99 2.77
CA LEU A 183 0.79 -4.71 3.88
C LEU A 183 2.01 -5.48 3.35
N VAL A 184 3.21 -5.08 3.78
CA VAL A 184 4.44 -5.83 3.59
C VAL A 184 4.65 -6.72 4.80
N LYS A 185 4.37 -8.01 4.63
CA LYS A 185 4.38 -8.99 5.70
C LYS A 185 5.69 -9.77 5.73
N GLU A 186 6.34 -9.86 6.89
CA GLU A 186 7.41 -10.83 7.13
C GLU A 186 6.84 -12.22 7.41
N LEU A 187 7.48 -13.23 6.83
CA LEU A 187 7.06 -14.63 6.88
C LEU A 187 8.11 -15.49 7.58
N LYS A 188 7.64 -16.45 8.36
CA LYS A 188 8.46 -17.54 8.90
C LYS A 188 8.82 -18.53 7.80
N GLN A 189 9.91 -19.27 8.01
CA GLN A 189 10.35 -20.34 7.09
C GLN A 189 9.28 -21.42 6.85
N SER A 190 8.39 -21.66 7.82
CA SER A 190 7.32 -22.65 7.69
C SER A 190 6.06 -22.15 6.96
N GLU A 191 5.90 -20.85 6.74
CA GLU A 191 4.68 -20.31 6.14
C GLU A 191 4.63 -20.58 4.64
N SER A 192 3.50 -21.10 4.19
CA SER A 192 3.23 -21.52 2.80
C SER A 192 2.17 -20.63 2.16
N TYR A 193 1.96 -20.77 0.84
CA TYR A 193 0.90 -20.05 0.14
C TYR A 193 -0.51 -20.32 0.70
N ASP A 194 -0.74 -21.48 1.33
CA ASP A 194 -2.00 -21.77 2.02
C ASP A 194 -2.20 -20.86 3.25
N ASP A 195 -1.12 -20.56 3.97
CA ASP A 195 -1.15 -19.65 5.12
C ASP A 195 -1.35 -18.20 4.68
N LEU A 196 -0.76 -17.81 3.54
CA LEU A 196 -1.03 -16.52 2.91
C LEU A 196 -2.51 -16.41 2.51
N SER A 197 -3.09 -17.45 1.91
CA SER A 197 -4.51 -17.45 1.55
C SER A 197 -5.42 -17.37 2.78
N LYS A 198 -5.07 -18.03 3.89
CA LYS A 198 -5.82 -17.89 5.16
C LYS A 198 -5.71 -16.47 5.71
N THR A 199 -4.51 -15.89 5.70
CA THR A 199 -4.27 -14.51 6.16
C THR A 199 -5.09 -13.51 5.33
N ALA A 200 -5.11 -13.64 4.00
CA ALA A 200 -5.93 -12.79 3.15
C ALA A 200 -7.43 -12.92 3.45
N LYS A 201 -7.94 -14.13 3.73
CA LYS A 201 -9.34 -14.33 4.13
C LYS A 201 -9.64 -13.64 5.47
N VAL A 202 -8.75 -13.77 6.46
CA VAL A 202 -8.90 -13.06 7.75
C VAL A 202 -8.97 -11.56 7.54
N ILE A 203 -8.12 -10.99 6.67
CA ILE A 203 -8.17 -9.55 6.33
C ILE A 203 -9.54 -9.18 5.75
N VAL A 204 -10.04 -9.95 4.78
CA VAL A 204 -11.35 -9.72 4.16
C VAL A 204 -12.47 -9.80 5.20
N ASP A 205 -12.47 -10.82 6.05
CA ASP A 205 -13.52 -11.06 7.05
C ASP A 205 -13.54 -9.94 8.10
N MET A 206 -12.38 -9.55 8.64
CA MET A 206 -12.29 -8.49 9.64
C MET A 206 -12.71 -7.12 9.05
N LEU A 207 -12.28 -6.79 7.84
CA LEU A 207 -12.67 -5.53 7.20
C LEU A 207 -14.16 -5.49 6.80
N ASN A 208 -14.75 -6.63 6.43
CA ASN A 208 -16.18 -6.73 6.18
C ASN A 208 -17.00 -6.56 7.48
N THR A 209 -16.52 -7.09 8.61
CA THR A 209 -17.23 -7.06 9.90
C THR A 209 -17.01 -5.76 10.67
N GLU A 210 -15.76 -5.34 10.87
CA GLU A 210 -15.41 -4.19 11.71
C GLU A 210 -15.47 -2.86 10.96
N ALA A 211 -15.01 -2.84 9.70
CA ALA A 211 -15.01 -1.63 8.87
C ALA A 211 -16.26 -1.51 7.97
N MET A 212 -17.16 -2.50 8.00
CA MET A 212 -18.40 -2.58 7.19
C MET A 212 -18.18 -2.28 5.70
N THR A 213 -17.00 -2.64 5.18
CA THR A 213 -16.57 -2.26 3.82
C THR A 213 -16.21 -3.49 3.02
N LYS A 214 -16.76 -3.60 1.81
CA LYS A 214 -16.37 -4.62 0.85
C LYS A 214 -14.95 -4.34 0.36
N VAL A 215 -14.07 -5.30 0.57
CA VAL A 215 -12.65 -5.20 0.18
C VAL A 215 -12.26 -6.33 -0.77
N HIS A 216 -11.30 -6.02 -1.64
CA HIS A 216 -10.61 -7.04 -2.44
C HIS A 216 -9.16 -7.10 -1.98
N VAL A 217 -8.68 -8.30 -1.71
CA VAL A 217 -7.31 -8.53 -1.26
C VAL A 217 -6.58 -9.34 -2.31
N ALA A 218 -5.46 -8.80 -2.78
CA ALA A 218 -4.54 -9.50 -3.66
C ALA A 218 -3.17 -9.65 -3.00
N TYR A 219 -2.40 -10.66 -3.40
CA TYR A 219 -1.02 -10.79 -2.93
C TYR A 219 -0.07 -11.35 -3.99
N GLY A 220 1.18 -10.89 -3.91
CA GLY A 220 2.27 -11.27 -4.81
C GLY A 220 2.92 -12.59 -4.43
N THR A 221 4.06 -12.88 -5.06
CA THR A 221 4.91 -14.00 -4.67
C THR A 221 5.70 -13.71 -3.39
N ILE A 222 6.13 -14.79 -2.73
CA ILE A 222 7.05 -14.73 -1.61
C ILE A 222 8.45 -14.39 -2.14
N VAL A 223 9.05 -13.34 -1.58
CA VAL A 223 10.39 -12.87 -1.91
C VAL A 223 11.32 -13.05 -0.72
N ASN A 224 12.63 -13.22 -0.97
CA ASN A 224 13.61 -13.53 0.08
C ASN A 224 14.47 -12.32 0.48
N GLU A 225 14.43 -11.24 -0.31
CA GLU A 225 15.23 -10.05 -0.08
C GLU A 225 14.37 -8.78 -0.13
N ILE A 226 14.79 -7.74 0.60
CA ILE A 226 14.10 -6.44 0.64
C ILE A 226 13.99 -5.79 -0.74
N LYS A 227 14.99 -5.95 -1.62
CA LYS A 227 15.00 -5.38 -2.98
C LYS A 227 13.86 -5.91 -3.86
N ASP A 228 13.40 -7.13 -3.59
CA ASP A 228 12.38 -7.81 -4.38
C ASP A 228 10.96 -7.50 -3.89
N VAL A 229 10.80 -6.75 -2.80
CA VAL A 229 9.48 -6.35 -2.27
C VAL A 229 8.69 -5.54 -3.30
N SER A 230 9.36 -4.70 -4.10
CA SER A 230 8.71 -3.96 -5.20
C SER A 230 8.15 -4.90 -6.27
N ARG A 231 8.83 -6.01 -6.57
CA ARG A 231 8.32 -7.07 -7.46
C ARG A 231 7.05 -7.68 -6.89
N SER A 232 7.06 -8.10 -5.62
CA SER A 232 5.87 -8.69 -4.96
C SER A 232 4.68 -7.71 -4.96
N TYR A 233 4.94 -6.41 -4.81
CA TYR A 233 3.91 -5.37 -4.91
C TYR A 233 3.31 -5.24 -6.31
N LYS A 234 4.15 -5.17 -7.35
CA LYS A 234 3.68 -5.13 -8.75
C LYS A 234 2.85 -6.37 -9.11
N GLU A 235 3.28 -7.53 -8.62
CA GLU A 235 2.54 -8.79 -8.75
C GLU A 235 1.19 -8.73 -8.04
N ALA A 236 1.13 -8.22 -6.81
CA ALA A 236 -0.13 -8.05 -6.08
C ALA A 236 -1.08 -7.08 -6.80
N LYS A 237 -0.56 -5.97 -7.35
CA LYS A 237 -1.33 -5.01 -8.14
C LYS A 237 -1.91 -5.64 -9.40
N MET A 238 -1.08 -6.34 -10.18
CA MET A 238 -1.55 -7.09 -11.35
C MET A 238 -2.60 -8.14 -10.96
N ALA A 239 -2.40 -8.84 -9.84
CA ALA A 239 -3.36 -9.83 -9.36
C ALA A 239 -4.72 -9.23 -8.99
N LEU A 240 -4.72 -8.03 -8.40
CA LEU A 240 -5.94 -7.30 -8.10
C LEU A 240 -6.69 -6.93 -9.40
N ASP A 241 -5.99 -6.36 -10.38
CA ASP A 241 -6.60 -5.90 -11.64
C ASP A 241 -7.13 -7.08 -12.47
N VAL A 242 -6.31 -8.12 -12.66
CA VAL A 242 -6.73 -9.38 -13.32
C VAL A 242 -7.88 -10.04 -12.56
N GLY A 243 -7.85 -9.96 -11.22
CA GLY A 243 -8.91 -10.40 -10.32
C GLY A 243 -10.26 -9.78 -10.65
N LYS A 244 -10.32 -8.46 -10.81
CA LYS A 244 -11.55 -7.73 -11.14
C LYS A 244 -12.13 -8.12 -12.50
N ILE A 245 -11.26 -8.37 -13.49
CA ILE A 245 -11.69 -8.65 -14.87
C ILE A 245 -12.23 -10.07 -15.00
N PHE A 246 -11.52 -11.06 -14.45
CA PHE A 246 -11.79 -12.47 -14.72
C PHE A 246 -12.41 -13.22 -13.54
N TYR A 247 -12.26 -12.72 -12.32
CA TYR A 247 -12.61 -13.40 -11.08
C TYR A 247 -13.42 -12.51 -10.13
N SER A 248 -14.35 -11.72 -10.67
CA SER A 248 -15.15 -10.74 -9.93
C SER A 248 -15.94 -11.29 -8.73
N SER A 249 -16.15 -12.61 -8.65
CA SER A 249 -16.80 -13.27 -7.51
C SER A 249 -15.83 -13.63 -6.37
N ARG A 250 -14.53 -13.37 -6.53
CA ARG A 250 -13.49 -13.70 -5.53
C ARG A 250 -12.97 -12.41 -4.89
N ASN A 251 -13.09 -12.35 -3.56
CA ASN A 251 -12.52 -11.24 -2.79
C ASN A 251 -11.02 -11.43 -2.49
N VAL A 252 -10.47 -12.62 -2.73
CA VAL A 252 -9.05 -12.94 -2.53
C VAL A 252 -8.45 -13.46 -3.82
N VAL A 253 -7.36 -12.84 -4.28
CA VAL A 253 -6.67 -13.22 -5.52
C VAL A 253 -5.17 -13.33 -5.29
N ALA A 254 -4.59 -14.47 -5.68
CA ALA A 254 -3.16 -14.72 -5.54
C ALA A 254 -2.49 -14.61 -6.92
N TYR A 255 -1.33 -13.96 -7.00
CA TYR A 255 -0.61 -13.80 -8.26
C TYR A 255 -0.26 -15.14 -8.92
N ASN A 256 0.12 -16.16 -8.13
CA ASN A 256 0.41 -17.51 -8.61
C ASN A 256 -0.83 -18.24 -9.18
N ASN A 257 -2.04 -17.76 -8.91
CA ASN A 257 -3.30 -18.40 -9.31
C ASN A 257 -4.01 -17.68 -10.48
N LEU A 258 -3.37 -16.69 -11.13
CA LEU A 258 -3.97 -15.92 -12.23
C LEU A 258 -4.11 -16.69 -13.55
N GLY A 259 -3.40 -17.81 -13.70
CA GLY A 259 -3.46 -18.66 -14.90
C GLY A 259 -3.19 -17.88 -16.19
N ILE A 260 -4.02 -18.09 -17.22
CA ILE A 260 -3.92 -17.41 -18.52
C ILE A 260 -4.32 -15.92 -18.45
N GLY A 261 -5.08 -15.50 -17.42
CA GLY A 261 -5.49 -14.11 -17.25
C GLY A 261 -4.31 -13.15 -17.13
N ARG A 262 -3.20 -13.60 -16.53
CA ARG A 262 -1.95 -12.81 -16.44
C ARG A 262 -1.32 -12.52 -17.80
N LEU A 263 -1.43 -13.47 -18.74
CA LEU A 263 -0.87 -13.33 -20.08
C LEU A 263 -1.71 -12.36 -20.90
N ILE A 264 -3.03 -12.51 -20.82
CA ILE A 264 -3.98 -11.63 -21.53
C ILE A 264 -3.81 -10.18 -21.09
N TYR A 265 -3.63 -9.93 -19.79
CA TYR A 265 -3.46 -8.57 -19.26
C TYR A 265 -2.18 -7.88 -19.75
N GLN A 266 -1.18 -8.64 -20.21
CA GLN A 266 0.06 -8.11 -20.77
C GLN A 266 -0.03 -7.87 -22.29
N LEU A 267 -1.12 -8.28 -22.95
CA LEU A 267 -1.27 -8.13 -24.40
C LEU A 267 -1.64 -6.68 -24.77
N PRO A 268 -0.94 -6.07 -25.74
CA PRO A 268 -1.34 -4.79 -26.31
C PRO A 268 -2.75 -4.83 -26.91
N MET A 269 -3.54 -3.78 -26.66
CA MET A 269 -4.91 -3.63 -27.20
C MET A 269 -5.04 -3.84 -28.73
N PRO A 270 -4.10 -3.40 -29.59
CA PRO A 270 -4.15 -3.70 -31.03
C PRO A 270 -4.15 -5.19 -31.35
N LEU A 271 -3.37 -6.00 -30.62
CA LEU A 271 -3.33 -7.46 -30.81
C LEU A 271 -4.65 -8.10 -30.37
N CYS A 272 -5.22 -7.65 -29.25
CA CYS A 272 -6.53 -8.09 -28.79
C CYS A 272 -7.61 -7.82 -29.86
N LYS A 273 -7.63 -6.60 -30.43
CA LYS A 273 -8.57 -6.21 -31.50
C LYS A 273 -8.40 -7.05 -32.76
N MET A 274 -7.17 -7.35 -33.15
CA MET A 274 -6.87 -8.21 -34.31
C MET A 274 -7.38 -9.64 -34.09
N PHE A 275 -7.04 -10.25 -32.94
CA PHE A 275 -7.47 -11.59 -32.57
C PHE A 275 -8.99 -11.75 -32.57
N ILE A 276 -9.72 -10.80 -31.98
CA ILE A 276 -11.19 -10.84 -31.95
C ILE A 276 -11.80 -10.70 -33.36
N ARG A 277 -11.21 -9.87 -34.23
CA ARG A 277 -11.68 -9.73 -35.61
C ARG A 277 -11.52 -11.02 -36.42
N GLU A 278 -10.42 -11.75 -36.23
CA GLU A 278 -10.17 -13.04 -36.89
C GLU A 278 -11.13 -14.13 -36.42
N ILE A 279 -11.46 -14.17 -35.13
CA ILE A 279 -12.32 -15.22 -34.56
C ILE A 279 -13.81 -14.98 -34.83
N PHE A 280 -14.26 -13.72 -34.85
CA PHE A 280 -15.69 -13.40 -34.98
C PHE A 280 -16.05 -12.67 -36.29
N ASP A 281 -15.15 -12.61 -37.28
CA ASP A 281 -15.36 -11.95 -38.58
C ASP A 281 -15.94 -10.53 -38.45
N GLY A 282 -15.43 -9.76 -37.49
CA GLY A 282 -15.88 -8.39 -37.21
C GLY A 282 -17.22 -8.27 -36.46
N LYS A 283 -17.87 -9.37 -36.07
CA LYS A 283 -18.97 -9.34 -35.10
C LYS A 283 -18.41 -9.19 -33.70
N SER A 284 -19.04 -8.35 -32.88
CA SER A 284 -18.71 -8.34 -31.45
C SER A 284 -19.30 -9.59 -30.80
N PRO A 285 -18.57 -10.30 -29.92
CA PRO A 285 -19.16 -11.32 -29.05
C PRO A 285 -20.25 -10.78 -28.12
N ASP A 286 -20.44 -9.46 -28.03
CA ASP A 286 -21.62 -8.83 -27.42
C ASP A 286 -22.92 -9.05 -28.21
N SER A 287 -22.82 -9.62 -29.41
CA SER A 287 -23.98 -10.03 -30.19
C SER A 287 -24.61 -11.34 -29.71
N PHE A 288 -23.95 -12.08 -28.80
CA PHE A 288 -24.55 -13.27 -28.20
C PHE A 288 -25.58 -12.86 -27.15
N ASP A 289 -26.76 -13.45 -27.23
CA ASP A 289 -27.78 -13.33 -26.19
C ASP A 289 -27.31 -13.98 -24.86
N ASP A 290 -27.90 -13.54 -23.75
CA ASP A 290 -27.57 -14.02 -22.41
C ASP A 290 -27.75 -15.54 -22.26
N GLU A 291 -28.71 -16.11 -22.99
CA GLU A 291 -28.97 -17.55 -22.99
C GLU A 291 -27.81 -18.35 -23.61
N THR A 292 -27.26 -17.84 -24.72
CA THR A 292 -26.11 -18.41 -25.42
C THR A 292 -24.87 -18.31 -24.54
N LEU A 293 -24.60 -17.13 -23.95
CA LEU A 293 -23.49 -16.94 -23.02
C LEU A 293 -23.60 -17.85 -21.79
N THR A 294 -24.80 -18.00 -21.23
CA THR A 294 -25.06 -18.92 -20.12
C THR A 294 -24.78 -20.37 -20.51
N THR A 295 -25.24 -20.77 -21.70
CA THR A 295 -24.99 -22.12 -22.24
C THR A 295 -23.49 -22.39 -22.38
N ILE A 296 -22.74 -21.45 -22.94
CA ILE A 296 -21.28 -21.55 -23.12
C ILE A 296 -20.56 -21.63 -21.77
N ASN A 297 -20.88 -20.73 -20.83
CA ASN A 297 -20.24 -20.72 -19.52
C ASN A 297 -20.49 -22.02 -18.76
N LYS A 298 -21.73 -22.53 -18.77
CA LYS A 298 -22.08 -23.81 -18.14
C LYS A 298 -21.43 -25.01 -18.84
N PHE A 299 -21.28 -24.95 -20.15
CA PHE A 299 -20.56 -25.99 -20.90
C PHE A 299 -19.07 -26.04 -20.53
N PHE A 300 -18.43 -24.88 -20.37
CA PHE A 300 -17.06 -24.79 -19.88
C PHE A 300 -16.91 -25.22 -18.42
N GLU A 301 -17.83 -24.84 -17.52
CA GLU A 301 -17.84 -25.27 -16.11
C GLU A 301 -17.90 -26.80 -15.98
N ASN A 302 -18.65 -27.48 -16.86
CA ASN A 302 -18.77 -28.92 -16.89
C ASN A 302 -17.72 -29.61 -17.78
N SER A 303 -16.59 -28.94 -18.09
CA SER A 303 -15.50 -29.51 -18.88
C SER A 303 -15.96 -30.08 -20.24
N LEU A 304 -16.83 -29.36 -20.94
CA LEU A 304 -17.40 -29.73 -22.24
C LEU A 304 -18.30 -30.99 -22.20
N ASN A 305 -18.76 -31.40 -21.01
CA ASN A 305 -19.65 -32.54 -20.87
C ASN A 305 -21.10 -32.16 -21.20
N VAL A 306 -21.61 -32.70 -22.32
CA VAL A 306 -22.96 -32.42 -22.81
C VAL A 306 -24.04 -32.89 -21.82
N SER A 307 -23.87 -34.06 -21.21
CA SER A 307 -24.87 -34.65 -20.31
C SER A 307 -25.00 -33.82 -19.03
N GLU A 308 -23.88 -33.52 -18.37
CA GLU A 308 -23.87 -32.73 -17.13
C GLU A 308 -24.36 -31.30 -17.37
N THR A 309 -23.94 -30.69 -18.48
CA THR A 309 -24.40 -29.34 -18.85
C THR A 309 -25.90 -29.30 -19.11
N SER A 310 -26.46 -30.29 -19.81
CA SER A 310 -27.90 -30.36 -20.08
C SER A 310 -28.72 -30.49 -18.79
N ARG A 311 -28.22 -31.28 -17.83
CA ARG A 311 -28.83 -31.42 -16.49
C ARG A 311 -28.78 -30.11 -15.71
N GLN A 312 -27.63 -29.42 -15.70
CA GLN A 312 -27.47 -28.17 -14.96
C GLN A 312 -28.28 -27.00 -15.56
N LEU A 313 -28.48 -27.01 -16.88
CA LEU A 313 -29.32 -26.03 -17.59
C LEU A 313 -30.82 -26.39 -17.56
N TYR A 314 -31.20 -27.54 -16.99
CA TYR A 314 -32.58 -28.05 -17.01
C TYR A 314 -33.18 -28.19 -18.42
N ILE A 315 -32.35 -28.57 -19.41
CA ILE A 315 -32.77 -28.78 -20.80
C ILE A 315 -32.45 -30.22 -21.26
N HIS A 316 -33.11 -30.65 -22.33
CA HIS A 316 -32.78 -31.93 -22.95
C HIS A 316 -31.42 -31.87 -23.67
N ARG A 317 -30.69 -32.99 -23.69
CA ARG A 317 -29.39 -33.14 -24.37
C ARG A 317 -29.42 -32.63 -25.82
N ASN A 318 -30.48 -32.99 -26.57
CA ASN A 318 -30.61 -32.58 -27.98
C ASN A 318 -30.78 -31.07 -28.14
N THR A 319 -31.45 -30.40 -27.19
CA THR A 319 -31.59 -28.95 -27.19
C THR A 319 -30.23 -28.28 -26.98
N LEU A 320 -29.38 -28.83 -26.10
CA LEU A 320 -28.02 -28.35 -25.92
C LEU A 320 -27.19 -28.53 -27.20
N VAL A 321 -27.25 -29.71 -27.83
CA VAL A 321 -26.54 -29.98 -29.10
C VAL A 321 -26.97 -28.98 -30.18
N TYR A 322 -28.27 -28.73 -30.32
CA TYR A 322 -28.78 -27.73 -31.27
C TYR A 322 -28.22 -26.33 -31.01
N ARG A 323 -28.12 -25.91 -29.73
CA ARG A 323 -27.51 -24.61 -29.37
C ARG A 323 -26.02 -24.55 -29.73
N LEU A 324 -25.28 -25.64 -29.48
CA LEU A 324 -23.87 -25.75 -29.86
C LEU A 324 -23.69 -25.73 -31.39
N ASP A 325 -24.56 -26.41 -32.15
CA ASP A 325 -24.51 -26.39 -33.62
C ASP A 325 -24.85 -25.00 -34.18
N LYS A 326 -25.80 -24.27 -33.55
CA LYS A 326 -26.11 -22.87 -33.91
C LYS A 326 -24.91 -21.96 -33.66
N LEU A 327 -24.19 -22.16 -32.56
CA LEU A 327 -22.94 -21.45 -32.25
C LEU A 327 -21.85 -21.76 -33.28
N GLN A 328 -21.62 -23.04 -33.58
CA GLN A 328 -20.64 -23.45 -34.57
C GLN A 328 -20.91 -22.82 -35.95
N LYS A 329 -22.18 -22.71 -36.36
CA LYS A 329 -22.54 -22.04 -37.62
C LYS A 329 -22.26 -20.54 -37.62
N SER A 330 -22.28 -19.88 -36.47
CA SER A 330 -22.08 -18.43 -36.38
C SER A 330 -20.64 -18.02 -36.17
N THR A 331 -19.82 -18.90 -35.56
CA THR A 331 -18.42 -18.62 -35.19
C THR A 331 -17.40 -19.50 -35.91
N ASN A 332 -17.85 -20.52 -36.62
CA ASN A 332 -17.03 -21.57 -37.22
C ASN A 332 -16.17 -22.37 -36.20
N LEU A 333 -16.51 -22.30 -34.91
CA LEU A 333 -15.83 -22.99 -33.81
C LEU A 333 -16.76 -24.03 -33.18
N ASP A 334 -16.35 -25.30 -33.18
CA ASP A 334 -17.08 -26.36 -32.49
C ASP A 334 -16.61 -26.48 -31.04
N LEU A 335 -17.40 -25.97 -30.09
CA LEU A 335 -17.03 -26.01 -28.66
C LEU A 335 -16.88 -27.44 -28.10
N ARG A 336 -17.32 -28.48 -28.82
CA ARG A 336 -17.09 -29.88 -28.42
C ARG A 336 -15.64 -30.32 -28.72
N VAL A 337 -14.95 -29.63 -29.61
CA VAL A 337 -13.52 -29.82 -29.89
C VAL A 337 -12.71 -28.96 -28.94
N PHE A 338 -11.73 -29.56 -28.27
CA PHE A 338 -10.96 -28.89 -27.23
C PHE A 338 -10.22 -27.64 -27.75
N GLU A 339 -9.60 -27.71 -28.93
CA GLU A 339 -8.87 -26.58 -29.54
C GLU A 339 -9.80 -25.39 -29.86
N ASP A 340 -10.96 -25.66 -30.41
CA ASP A 340 -11.97 -24.63 -30.71
C ASP A 340 -12.55 -24.04 -29.41
N ALA A 341 -12.80 -24.90 -28.41
CA ALA A 341 -13.27 -24.50 -27.10
C ALA A 341 -12.27 -23.57 -26.38
N ILE A 342 -10.96 -23.89 -26.43
CA ILE A 342 -9.93 -23.06 -25.80
C ILE A 342 -9.81 -21.72 -26.52
N THR A 343 -9.86 -21.72 -27.85
CA THR A 343 -9.83 -20.52 -28.69
C THR A 343 -11.00 -19.61 -28.34
N PHE A 344 -12.20 -20.17 -28.27
CA PHE A 344 -13.40 -19.43 -27.89
C PHE A 344 -13.31 -18.89 -26.45
N LYS A 345 -12.82 -19.70 -25.50
CA LYS A 345 -12.65 -19.29 -24.10
C LYS A 345 -11.70 -18.11 -23.97
N ILE A 346 -10.56 -18.15 -24.67
CA ILE A 346 -9.59 -17.06 -24.69
C ILE A 346 -10.21 -15.82 -25.32
N ALA A 347 -10.93 -15.96 -26.43
CA ALA A 347 -11.61 -14.84 -27.09
C ALA A 347 -12.61 -14.14 -26.16
N LEU A 348 -13.42 -14.89 -25.41
CA LEU A 348 -14.30 -14.31 -24.39
C LEU A 348 -13.53 -13.57 -23.29
N MET A 349 -12.38 -14.10 -22.86
CA MET A 349 -11.53 -13.43 -21.86
C MET A 349 -10.93 -12.14 -22.43
N VAL A 350 -10.39 -12.16 -23.65
CA VAL A 350 -9.83 -10.97 -24.31
C VAL A 350 -10.88 -9.87 -24.43
N VAL A 351 -12.13 -10.21 -24.73
CA VAL A 351 -13.23 -9.23 -24.80
C VAL A 351 -13.51 -8.60 -23.45
N LYS A 352 -13.57 -9.39 -22.37
CA LYS A 352 -13.72 -8.84 -21.01
C LYS A 352 -12.58 -7.90 -20.65
N TYR A 353 -11.35 -8.25 -21.01
CA TYR A 353 -10.18 -7.40 -20.81
C TYR A 353 -10.29 -6.09 -21.61
N MET A 354 -10.63 -6.16 -22.90
CA MET A 354 -10.79 -4.98 -23.75
C MET A 354 -11.82 -4.01 -23.19
N LYS A 355 -12.98 -4.51 -22.76
CA LYS A 355 -14.03 -3.68 -22.13
C LYS A 355 -13.57 -3.02 -20.84
N TYR A 356 -12.81 -3.74 -20.03
CA TYR A 356 -12.26 -3.19 -18.79
C TYR A 356 -11.26 -2.05 -19.09
N MET A 357 -10.37 -2.23 -20.06
CA MET A 357 -9.42 -1.18 -20.46
C MET A 357 -10.15 0.05 -21.01
N GLU A 358 -11.20 -0.14 -21.82
CA GLU A 358 -12.03 0.96 -22.33
C GLU A 358 -12.84 1.69 -21.25
N SER A 359 -13.01 1.08 -20.06
CA SER A 359 -13.68 1.74 -18.92
C SER A 359 -12.74 2.56 -18.03
N LEU A 360 -11.41 2.46 -18.27
CA LEU A 360 -10.38 3.21 -17.55
C LEU A 360 -9.95 4.49 -18.31
N ASP A 361 -10.18 4.53 -19.62
CA ASP A 361 -10.04 5.71 -20.50
C ASP A 361 -11.32 6.57 -20.46
#